data_AF-F4HEK2-F1
#
_entry.id   AF-F4HEK2-F1
#
_cell.length_a   1.000
_cell.length_b   1.000
_cell.length_c   1.000
_cell.angle_alpha   90.00
_cell.angle_beta   90.00
_cell.angle_gamma   90.00
#
_symmetry.space_group_name_H-M   'P 1'
#
loop_
_entity.id
_entity.type
_entity.pdbx_description
1 polymer ?
#
loop_
_entity_poly.entity_id
_entity_poly.type
_entity_poly.pdbx_seq_one_letter_code
_entity_poly.pdbx_strand_id
1 'polypeptide(L)'
;MRRLPVYLVIDISESMAGENIRQMQEGMSRLVNQLRRDPYALESVYISVIGFAGAAGTLAPLTELLNFYLPRLPIGSGTSIGTALNHVMDRIDKEIIPSTAEQKGDWKPLVYFMSDGSSTDDTSKAIQRWKSLFKHRAKLINIGIGKFADLSTLNEVADLTYRLDDADIERVYQALCETIATSISSQSRSLGIEIPVSLNKELLENSAISLAKNTEELTALDENYAIIAGLCRKVKLPYLMKWERFGEVVFGDAEYHYIGAYPLEKDYEDWSDPRPNNQTVKSSQLIGGGGCPHCGSPFAFAMCDCGQVFCIDGLGEVVCPKCGQECFFGFDSEGEDFEINRARG
;
A
#
# COMPACT_ATOMS: atom_id res chain seq x y z
N MET A 1 6.97 -30.35 -14.98
CA MET A 1 5.78 -29.93 -14.20
C MET A 1 5.50 -28.47 -14.55
N ARG A 2 4.23 -28.02 -14.55
CA ARG A 2 3.91 -26.62 -14.90
C ARG A 2 4.10 -25.73 -13.68
N ARG A 3 4.67 -24.53 -13.87
CA ARG A 3 4.78 -23.53 -12.80
C ARG A 3 3.45 -22.79 -12.64
N LEU A 4 3.10 -22.42 -11.41
CA LEU A 4 2.01 -21.52 -11.07
C LEU A 4 2.60 -20.19 -10.57
N PRO A 5 2.68 -19.17 -11.45
CA PRO A 5 3.22 -17.87 -11.09
C PRO A 5 2.19 -17.04 -10.31
N VAL A 6 2.63 -16.47 -9.20
CA VAL A 6 1.82 -15.65 -8.30
C VAL A 6 2.52 -14.31 -8.10
N TYR A 7 1.83 -13.22 -8.42
CA TYR A 7 2.31 -11.86 -8.22
C TYR A 7 1.52 -11.23 -7.07
N LEU A 8 2.22 -10.85 -6.01
CA LEU A 8 1.68 -10.04 -4.92
C LEU A 8 2.01 -8.58 -5.23
N VAL A 9 1.00 -7.80 -5.62
CA VAL A 9 1.11 -6.36 -5.92
C VAL A 9 0.57 -5.61 -4.72
N ILE A 10 1.46 -4.95 -3.99
CA ILE A 10 1.21 -4.45 -2.64
C ILE A 10 1.38 -2.94 -2.63
N ASP A 11 0.35 -2.26 -2.14
CA ASP A 11 0.40 -0.84 -1.85
C ASP A 11 1.37 -0.57 -0.70
N ILE A 12 2.31 0.33 -0.95
CA ILE A 12 3.34 0.79 -0.02
C ILE A 12 3.31 2.31 0.09
N SER A 13 2.13 2.91 -0.13
CA SER A 13 1.91 4.34 0.04
C SER A 13 1.94 4.78 1.51
N GLU A 14 1.79 6.08 1.75
CA GLU A 14 1.98 6.70 3.06
C GLU A 14 0.87 6.31 4.05
N SER A 15 -0.35 6.07 3.54
CA SER A 15 -1.49 5.48 4.25
C SER A 15 -1.13 4.18 4.96
N MET A 16 -0.28 3.35 4.35
CA MET A 16 0.15 2.05 4.87
C MET A 16 1.14 2.18 6.05
N ALA A 17 1.70 3.36 6.30
CA ALA A 17 2.66 3.57 7.37
C ALA A 17 2.07 3.22 8.75
N GLY A 18 2.88 2.55 9.57
CA GLY A 18 2.51 2.14 10.92
C GLY A 18 1.97 0.71 11.00
N GLU A 19 0.75 0.57 11.52
CA GLU A 19 0.19 -0.75 11.81
C GLU A 19 -0.17 -1.54 10.54
N ASN A 20 -0.65 -0.85 9.50
CA ASN A 20 -1.08 -1.47 8.24
C ASN A 20 0.06 -2.25 7.57
N ILE A 21 1.22 -1.63 7.37
CA ILE A 21 2.38 -2.29 6.77
C ILE A 21 2.92 -3.43 7.64
N ARG A 22 2.87 -3.29 8.97
CA ARG A 22 3.31 -4.33 9.92
C ARG A 22 2.42 -5.58 9.80
N GLN A 23 1.11 -5.39 9.78
CA GLN A 23 0.15 -6.47 9.65
C GLN A 23 0.21 -7.12 8.27
N MET A 24 0.44 -6.33 7.22
CA MET A 24 0.67 -6.85 5.88
C MET A 24 1.92 -7.76 5.81
N GLN A 25 3.04 -7.32 6.40
CA GLN A 25 4.26 -8.14 6.47
C GLN A 25 4.05 -9.45 7.25
N GLU A 26 3.34 -9.39 8.37
CA GLU A 26 3.01 -10.58 9.18
C GLU A 26 2.07 -11.53 8.42
N GLY A 27 1.06 -11.00 7.75
CA GLY A 27 0.16 -11.76 6.88
C GLY A 27 0.94 -12.50 5.79
N MET A 28 1.83 -11.81 5.07
CA MET A 28 2.69 -12.42 4.05
C MET A 28 3.61 -13.52 4.62
N SER A 29 4.16 -13.33 5.83
CA SER A 29 4.94 -14.36 6.52
C SER A 29 4.13 -15.62 6.73
N ARG A 30 2.89 -15.49 7.18
CA ARG A 30 1.97 -16.61 7.37
C ARG A 30 1.59 -17.27 6.04
N LEU A 31 1.29 -16.48 5.01
CA LEU A 31 1.02 -16.98 3.65
C LEU A 31 2.14 -17.92 3.16
N VAL A 32 3.39 -17.42 3.18
CA VAL A 32 4.55 -18.18 2.72
C VAL A 32 4.76 -19.43 3.56
N ASN A 33 4.63 -19.33 4.88
CA ASN A 33 4.77 -20.47 5.78
C ASN A 33 3.70 -21.54 5.57
N GLN A 34 2.46 -21.16 5.26
CA GLN A 34 1.39 -22.10 4.94
C GLN A 34 1.61 -22.78 3.59
N LEU A 35 1.97 -22.02 2.56
CA LEU A 35 2.30 -22.57 1.25
C LEU A 35 3.46 -23.57 1.33
N ARG A 36 4.48 -23.28 2.15
CA ARG A 36 5.60 -24.21 2.37
C ARG A 36 5.22 -25.52 3.06
N ARG A 37 4.06 -25.58 3.72
CA ARG A 37 3.55 -26.83 4.32
C ARG A 37 2.78 -27.69 3.32
N ASP A 38 2.43 -27.17 2.14
CA ASP A 38 1.77 -27.95 1.09
C ASP A 38 2.82 -28.48 0.09
N PRO A 39 3.04 -29.81 0.02
CA PRO A 39 3.98 -30.41 -0.93
C PRO A 39 3.72 -30.03 -2.40
N TYR A 40 2.45 -29.90 -2.79
CA TYR A 40 2.11 -29.51 -4.18
C TYR A 40 2.47 -28.06 -4.48
N ALA A 41 2.31 -27.17 -3.49
CA ALA A 41 2.66 -25.77 -3.65
C ALA A 41 4.18 -25.58 -3.71
N LEU A 42 4.94 -26.30 -2.86
CA LEU A 42 6.41 -26.27 -2.86
C LEU A 42 7.03 -26.55 -4.23
N GLU A 43 6.45 -27.49 -4.97
CA GLU A 43 7.03 -27.92 -6.26
C GLU A 43 6.52 -27.11 -7.47
N SER A 44 5.42 -26.36 -7.34
CA SER A 44 4.77 -25.70 -8.47
C SER A 44 4.71 -24.18 -8.37
N VAL A 45 4.75 -23.60 -7.17
CA VAL A 45 4.46 -22.18 -6.96
C VAL A 45 5.71 -21.34 -7.07
N TYR A 46 5.60 -20.26 -7.85
CA TYR A 46 6.60 -19.21 -7.96
C TYR A 46 5.97 -17.89 -7.52
N ILE A 47 6.62 -17.17 -6.61
CA ILE A 47 6.09 -15.93 -6.04
C ILE A 47 6.99 -14.76 -6.46
N SER A 48 6.38 -13.67 -6.90
CA SER A 48 7.00 -12.36 -7.05
C SER A 48 6.26 -11.35 -6.17
N VAL A 49 7.01 -10.41 -5.58
CA VAL A 49 6.46 -9.29 -4.82
C VAL A 49 6.78 -8.01 -5.57
N ILE A 50 5.73 -7.25 -5.85
CA ILE A 50 5.78 -5.94 -6.49
C ILE A 50 5.24 -4.94 -5.48
N GLY A 51 6.04 -3.93 -5.15
CA GLY A 51 5.58 -2.78 -4.38
C GLY A 51 5.13 -1.67 -5.33
N PHE A 52 4.13 -0.90 -4.92
CA PHE A 52 3.82 0.36 -5.58
C PHE A 52 3.39 1.44 -4.58
N ALA A 53 3.83 2.66 -4.84
CA ALA A 53 3.36 3.90 -4.25
C ALA A 53 3.27 4.90 -5.40
N GLY A 54 4.01 6.01 -5.36
CA GLY A 54 4.18 6.91 -6.51
C GLY A 54 4.96 6.31 -7.68
N ALA A 55 5.81 5.33 -7.40
CA ALA A 55 6.45 4.48 -8.38
C ALA A 55 6.12 3.00 -8.12
N ALA A 56 6.32 2.14 -9.11
CA ALA A 56 6.16 0.70 -8.97
C ALA A 56 7.44 -0.06 -9.30
N GLY A 57 7.69 -1.15 -8.60
CA GLY A 57 8.93 -1.90 -8.71
C GLY A 57 8.84 -3.30 -8.13
N THR A 58 9.71 -4.20 -8.61
CA THR A 58 9.77 -5.58 -8.12
C THR A 58 10.67 -5.64 -6.90
N LEU A 59 10.08 -5.89 -5.73
CA LEU A 59 10.78 -6.08 -4.46
C LEU A 59 11.41 -7.47 -4.36
N ALA A 60 10.72 -8.49 -4.90
CA ALA A 60 11.24 -9.84 -5.02
C ALA A 60 10.90 -10.41 -6.41
N PRO A 61 11.89 -10.87 -7.20
CA PRO A 61 11.66 -11.45 -8.52
C PRO A 61 10.86 -12.76 -8.40
N LEU A 62 10.26 -13.19 -9.51
CA LEU A 62 9.51 -14.45 -9.56
C LEU A 62 10.40 -15.65 -9.22
N THR A 63 10.28 -16.14 -8.00
CA THR A 63 11.18 -17.12 -7.39
C THR A 63 10.39 -18.33 -6.89
N GLU A 64 10.98 -19.51 -6.97
CA GLU A 64 10.44 -20.74 -6.40
C GLU A 64 10.16 -20.58 -4.91
N LEU A 65 9.00 -21.06 -4.46
CA LEU A 65 8.57 -20.94 -3.07
C LEU A 65 9.60 -21.45 -2.04
N LEU A 66 10.35 -22.50 -2.40
CA LEU A 66 11.41 -23.07 -1.56
C LEU A 66 12.56 -22.07 -1.30
N ASN A 67 12.89 -21.26 -2.30
CA ASN A 67 13.99 -20.29 -2.28
C ASN A 67 13.51 -18.85 -2.04
N PHE A 68 12.20 -18.65 -1.92
CA PHE A 68 11.59 -17.33 -1.78
C PHE A 68 11.83 -16.79 -0.37
N TYR A 69 12.35 -15.57 -0.26
CA TYR A 69 12.45 -14.83 1.00
C TYR A 69 11.58 -13.58 0.92
N LEU A 70 10.92 -13.25 2.03
CA LEU A 70 10.08 -12.06 2.07
C LEU A 70 10.94 -10.80 2.02
N PRO A 71 10.67 -9.88 1.08
CA PRO A 71 11.38 -8.61 1.03
C PRO A 71 10.89 -7.69 2.15
N ARG A 72 11.73 -6.72 2.48
CA ARG A 72 11.28 -5.52 3.19
C ARG A 72 10.27 -4.78 2.31
N LEU A 73 9.20 -4.27 2.90
CA LEU A 73 8.29 -3.35 2.23
C LEU A 73 8.75 -1.91 2.55
N PRO A 74 9.26 -1.15 1.57
CA PRO A 74 9.53 0.27 1.75
C PRO A 74 8.20 1.03 1.84
N ILE A 75 8.25 2.34 2.08
CA ILE A 75 7.09 3.24 1.99
C ILE A 75 7.46 4.34 1.00
N GLY A 76 6.52 4.81 0.19
CA GLY A 76 6.71 5.91 -0.76
C GLY A 76 5.50 6.83 -0.81
N SER A 77 5.68 8.02 -1.40
CA SER A 77 4.61 9.00 -1.54
C SER A 77 3.69 8.77 -2.74
N GLY A 78 2.38 8.81 -2.50
CA GLY A 78 1.32 8.65 -3.50
C GLY A 78 0.98 7.19 -3.80
N THR A 79 -0.05 6.99 -4.62
CA THR A 79 -0.64 5.69 -4.91
C THR A 79 -0.92 5.58 -6.41
N SER A 80 0.01 5.05 -7.20
CA SER A 80 -0.05 5.01 -8.67
C SER A 80 -0.43 3.62 -9.17
N ILE A 81 -1.73 3.33 -9.16
CA ILE A 81 -2.28 2.02 -9.57
C ILE A 81 -2.01 1.76 -11.06
N GLY A 82 -2.09 2.78 -11.92
CA GLY A 82 -1.82 2.64 -13.35
C GLY A 82 -0.38 2.22 -13.63
N THR A 83 0.57 2.81 -12.89
CA THR A 83 1.99 2.43 -12.93
C THR A 83 2.21 1.00 -12.44
N ALA A 84 1.57 0.61 -11.34
CA ALA A 84 1.62 -0.75 -10.80
C ALA A 84 1.09 -1.80 -11.80
N LEU A 85 -0.07 -1.55 -12.42
CA LEU A 85 -0.67 -2.41 -13.43
C LEU A 85 0.26 -2.59 -14.64
N ASN A 86 0.87 -1.52 -15.14
CA ASN A 86 1.83 -1.62 -16.23
C ASN A 86 3.05 -2.46 -15.85
N HIS A 87 3.58 -2.25 -14.64
CA HIS A 87 4.75 -3.00 -14.18
C HIS A 87 4.47 -4.50 -14.06
N VAL A 88 3.34 -4.91 -13.47
CA VAL A 88 2.98 -6.33 -13.39
C VAL A 88 2.70 -6.95 -14.76
N MET A 89 2.06 -6.20 -15.67
CA MET A 89 1.87 -6.65 -17.07
C MET A 89 3.21 -6.88 -17.77
N ASP A 90 4.17 -5.98 -17.59
CA ASP A 90 5.53 -6.12 -18.15
C ASP A 90 6.32 -7.28 -17.52
N ARG A 91 6.09 -7.58 -16.24
CA ARG A 91 6.66 -8.78 -15.60
C ARG A 91 6.06 -10.06 -16.18
N ILE A 92 4.74 -10.11 -16.29
CA ILE A 92 4.01 -11.25 -16.88
C ILE A 92 4.52 -11.53 -18.30
N ASP A 93 4.69 -10.50 -19.13
CA ASP A 93 5.21 -10.67 -20.50
C ASP A 93 6.63 -11.22 -20.55
N LYS A 94 7.47 -10.92 -19.56
CA LYS A 94 8.89 -11.34 -19.53
C LYS A 94 9.10 -12.70 -18.88
N GLU A 95 8.31 -13.05 -17.87
CA GLU A 95 8.61 -14.15 -16.95
C GLU A 95 7.76 -15.40 -17.22
N ILE A 96 6.58 -15.23 -17.84
CA ILE A 96 5.60 -16.31 -18.07
C ILE A 96 5.87 -16.99 -19.40
N ILE A 97 5.99 -18.32 -19.35
CA ILE A 97 6.14 -19.17 -20.53
C ILE A 97 4.75 -19.59 -21.01
N PRO A 98 4.29 -19.13 -22.19
CA PRO A 98 2.99 -19.53 -22.71
C PRO A 98 2.99 -21.01 -23.11
N SER A 99 1.82 -21.64 -23.08
CA SER A 99 1.68 -23.01 -23.60
C SER A 99 1.71 -23.03 -25.12
N THR A 100 2.46 -23.95 -25.72
CA THR A 100 2.50 -24.20 -27.16
C THR A 100 1.87 -25.56 -27.49
N ALA A 101 1.72 -25.87 -28.78
CA ALA A 101 1.24 -27.18 -29.21
C ALA A 101 2.20 -28.31 -28.80
N GLU A 102 3.51 -28.04 -28.75
CA GLU A 102 4.52 -29.04 -28.36
C GLU A 102 4.84 -29.07 -26.86
N GLN A 103 4.66 -27.96 -26.13
CA GLN A 103 5.05 -27.86 -24.72
C GLN A 103 3.98 -27.20 -23.85
N LYS A 104 3.66 -27.85 -22.72
CA LYS A 104 2.87 -27.24 -21.65
C LYS A 104 3.69 -26.16 -20.95
N GLY A 105 3.27 -24.90 -21.10
CA GLY A 105 3.87 -23.74 -20.44
C GLY A 105 3.37 -23.58 -19.00
N ASP A 106 3.51 -22.37 -18.46
CA ASP A 106 3.05 -22.04 -17.12
C ASP A 106 1.52 -22.03 -17.03
N TRP A 107 1.00 -22.22 -15.82
CA TRP A 107 -0.39 -21.92 -15.52
C TRP A 107 -0.68 -20.43 -15.66
N LYS A 108 -1.95 -20.07 -15.84
CA LYS A 108 -2.37 -18.66 -15.85
C LYS A 108 -1.91 -18.00 -14.54
N PRO A 109 -1.09 -16.93 -14.60
CA PRO A 109 -0.65 -16.23 -13.41
C PRO A 109 -1.80 -15.68 -12.59
N LEU A 110 -1.63 -15.70 -11.27
CA LEU A 110 -2.52 -15.07 -10.30
C LEU A 110 -1.90 -13.74 -9.86
N VAL A 111 -2.64 -12.64 -9.99
CA VAL A 111 -2.24 -11.31 -9.55
C VAL A 111 -3.13 -10.92 -8.38
N TYR A 112 -2.56 -10.87 -7.18
CA TYR A 112 -3.23 -10.36 -5.99
C TYR A 112 -2.85 -8.89 -5.83
N PHE A 113 -3.80 -8.00 -6.10
CA PHE A 113 -3.63 -6.57 -6.01
C PHE A 113 -4.23 -6.10 -4.70
N MET A 114 -3.42 -5.49 -3.83
CA MET A 114 -3.82 -5.06 -2.50
C MET A 114 -3.60 -3.56 -2.37
N SER A 115 -4.65 -2.81 -2.02
CA SER A 115 -4.63 -1.36 -1.91
C SER A 115 -5.58 -0.90 -0.81
N ASP A 116 -5.20 0.13 -0.05
CA ASP A 116 -6.07 0.78 0.93
C ASP A 116 -6.60 2.16 0.46
N GLY A 117 -5.99 2.74 -0.59
CA GLY A 117 -6.31 4.07 -1.10
C GLY A 117 -6.88 4.13 -2.52
N SER A 118 -7.15 5.36 -2.96
CA SER A 118 -7.57 5.71 -4.32
C SER A 118 -6.37 6.03 -5.22
N SER A 119 -6.53 5.88 -6.54
CA SER A 119 -5.41 6.16 -7.45
C SER A 119 -5.10 7.65 -7.57
N THR A 120 -3.82 7.99 -7.49
CA THR A 120 -3.26 9.34 -7.70
C THR A 120 -2.77 9.56 -9.14
N ASP A 121 -2.85 8.54 -10.00
CA ASP A 121 -2.49 8.59 -11.42
C ASP A 121 -3.67 8.29 -12.36
N ASP A 122 -3.52 8.64 -13.64
CA ASP A 122 -4.49 8.28 -14.69
C ASP A 122 -4.32 6.80 -15.06
N THR A 123 -5.25 5.98 -14.59
CA THR A 123 -5.24 4.52 -14.77
C THR A 123 -5.83 4.07 -16.10
N SER A 124 -6.48 4.96 -16.87
CA SER A 124 -7.31 4.62 -18.03
C SER A 124 -6.54 3.78 -19.07
N LYS A 125 -5.30 4.18 -19.39
CA LYS A 125 -4.46 3.48 -20.36
C LYS A 125 -4.03 2.08 -19.87
N ALA A 126 -3.68 1.97 -18.59
CA ALA A 126 -3.27 0.71 -17.99
C ALA A 126 -4.45 -0.28 -17.94
N ILE A 127 -5.63 0.21 -17.54
CA ILE A 127 -6.88 -0.55 -17.55
C ILE A 127 -7.22 -1.04 -18.95
N GLN A 128 -7.14 -0.17 -19.96
CA GLN A 128 -7.41 -0.54 -21.36
C GLN A 128 -6.42 -1.61 -21.86
N ARG A 129 -5.13 -1.47 -21.53
CA ARG A 129 -4.10 -2.47 -21.85
C ARG A 129 -4.40 -3.82 -21.17
N TRP A 130 -4.81 -3.80 -19.90
CA TRP A 130 -5.19 -5.01 -19.18
C TRP A 130 -6.38 -5.72 -19.84
N LYS A 131 -7.47 -4.99 -20.09
CA LYS A 131 -8.69 -5.52 -20.71
C LYS A 131 -8.42 -6.13 -22.09
N SER A 132 -7.55 -5.51 -22.88
CA SER A 132 -7.25 -5.96 -24.25
C SER A 132 -6.28 -7.12 -24.31
N LEU A 133 -5.25 -7.14 -23.48
CA LEU A 133 -4.13 -8.09 -23.62
C LEU A 133 -4.05 -9.12 -22.48
N PHE A 134 -4.43 -8.77 -21.25
CA PHE A 134 -4.13 -9.58 -20.06
C PHE A 134 -5.33 -10.27 -19.43
N LYS A 135 -6.56 -9.80 -19.68
CA LYS A 135 -7.80 -10.39 -19.13
C LYS A 135 -7.93 -11.91 -19.35
N HIS A 136 -7.38 -12.44 -20.44
CA HIS A 136 -7.41 -13.89 -20.73
C HIS A 136 -6.10 -14.61 -20.40
N ARG A 137 -5.04 -13.87 -20.10
CA ARG A 137 -3.69 -14.39 -19.83
C ARG A 137 -3.40 -14.49 -18.33
N ALA A 138 -4.00 -13.64 -17.50
CA ALA A 138 -3.81 -13.59 -16.06
C ALA A 138 -5.17 -13.47 -15.36
N LYS A 139 -5.24 -13.90 -14.09
CA LYS A 139 -6.38 -13.61 -13.21
C LYS A 139 -6.00 -12.52 -12.23
N LEU A 140 -6.81 -11.46 -12.11
CA LEU A 140 -6.60 -10.39 -11.14
C LEU A 140 -7.61 -10.50 -10.01
N ILE A 141 -7.10 -10.54 -8.79
CA ILE A 141 -7.86 -10.54 -7.56
C ILE A 141 -7.57 -9.20 -6.87
N ASN A 142 -8.57 -8.33 -6.81
CA ASN A 142 -8.49 -7.04 -6.13
C ASN A 142 -8.90 -7.19 -4.67
N ILE A 143 -8.12 -6.60 -3.77
CA ILE A 143 -8.30 -6.68 -2.33
C ILE A 143 -8.17 -5.26 -1.77
N GLY A 144 -9.31 -4.69 -1.39
CA GLY A 144 -9.38 -3.40 -0.71
C GLY A 144 -9.21 -3.57 0.78
N ILE A 145 -8.27 -2.85 1.38
CA ILE A 145 -8.00 -2.87 2.82
C ILE A 145 -8.59 -1.62 3.47
N GLY A 146 -9.40 -1.81 4.50
CA GLY A 146 -9.99 -0.74 5.27
C GLY A 146 -11.39 -0.34 4.80
N LYS A 147 -12.11 0.35 5.68
CA LYS A 147 -13.53 0.69 5.48
C LYS A 147 -13.78 1.58 4.26
N PHE A 148 -12.76 2.34 3.85
CA PHE A 148 -12.86 3.39 2.83
C PHE A 148 -12.03 3.13 1.57
N ALA A 149 -11.53 1.91 1.37
CA ALA A 149 -10.78 1.58 0.16
C ALA A 149 -11.62 1.81 -1.10
N ASP A 150 -11.16 2.68 -2.00
CA ASP A 150 -11.80 2.93 -3.28
C ASP A 150 -11.42 1.85 -4.30
N LEU A 151 -12.34 0.90 -4.46
CA LEU A 151 -12.14 -0.24 -5.36
C LEU A 151 -12.68 0.01 -6.78
N SER A 152 -13.29 1.17 -7.05
CA SER A 152 -13.95 1.47 -8.34
C SER A 152 -13.04 1.20 -9.53
N THR A 153 -11.81 1.70 -9.45
CA THR A 153 -10.84 1.68 -10.54
C THR A 153 -10.39 0.25 -10.88
N LEU A 154 -10.11 -0.57 -9.87
CA LEU A 154 -9.63 -1.95 -10.05
C LEU A 154 -10.77 -2.94 -10.33
N ASN A 155 -11.99 -2.65 -9.91
CA ASN A 155 -13.17 -3.48 -10.22
C ASN A 155 -13.43 -3.62 -11.73
N GLU A 156 -12.96 -2.68 -12.54
CA GLU A 156 -13.07 -2.75 -13.99
C GLU A 156 -12.25 -3.89 -14.63
N VAL A 157 -11.19 -4.33 -13.94
CA VAL A 157 -10.21 -5.28 -14.45
C VAL A 157 -10.09 -6.55 -13.61
N ALA A 158 -10.55 -6.51 -12.37
CA ALA A 158 -10.55 -7.63 -11.45
C ALA A 158 -11.54 -8.71 -11.85
N ASP A 159 -11.11 -9.96 -11.79
CA ASP A 159 -12.00 -11.12 -11.88
C ASP A 159 -12.77 -11.32 -10.58
N LEU A 160 -12.17 -10.91 -9.46
CA LEU A 160 -12.74 -10.97 -8.12
C LEU A 160 -12.30 -9.76 -7.31
N THR A 161 -13.23 -9.22 -6.52
CA THR A 161 -12.95 -8.14 -5.58
C THR A 161 -13.39 -8.53 -4.18
N TYR A 162 -12.50 -8.29 -3.22
CA TYR A 162 -12.73 -8.48 -1.80
C TYR A 162 -12.50 -7.16 -1.08
N ARG A 163 -13.36 -6.85 -0.10
CA ARG A 163 -13.16 -5.73 0.81
C ARG A 163 -12.98 -6.25 2.22
N LEU A 164 -11.96 -5.73 2.87
CA LEU A 164 -11.48 -6.13 4.16
C LEU A 164 -11.84 -5.03 5.16
N ASP A 165 -12.85 -5.26 6.01
CA ASP A 165 -13.31 -4.25 6.97
C ASP A 165 -12.33 -4.15 8.17
N ASP A 166 -12.04 -2.92 8.62
CA ASP A 166 -11.03 -2.58 9.66
C ASP A 166 -11.30 -3.13 11.07
N ALA A 167 -12.40 -3.84 11.30
CA ALA A 167 -12.78 -4.26 12.64
C ALA A 167 -11.78 -5.27 13.27
N ASP A 168 -10.91 -5.88 12.46
CA ASP A 168 -9.83 -6.74 12.95
C ASP A 168 -8.73 -6.95 11.86
N ILE A 169 -7.96 -5.90 11.58
CA ILE A 169 -6.89 -5.86 10.55
C ILE A 169 -6.03 -7.14 10.55
N GLU A 170 -5.64 -7.62 11.75
CA GLU A 170 -4.85 -8.85 11.91
C GLU A 170 -5.57 -10.09 11.33
N ARG A 171 -6.83 -10.34 11.70
CA ARG A 171 -7.59 -11.51 11.22
C ARG A 171 -7.85 -11.44 9.73
N VAL A 172 -8.02 -10.23 9.24
CA VAL A 172 -8.36 -9.94 7.86
C VAL A 172 -7.16 -10.25 6.94
N TYR A 173 -5.97 -9.75 7.26
CA TYR A 173 -4.75 -10.11 6.51
C TYR A 173 -4.44 -11.60 6.62
N GLN A 174 -4.71 -12.23 7.76
CA GLN A 174 -4.56 -13.68 7.95
C GLN A 174 -5.50 -14.47 7.06
N ALA A 175 -6.80 -14.16 7.10
CA ALA A 175 -7.81 -14.82 6.29
C ALA A 175 -7.54 -14.62 4.80
N LEU A 176 -7.13 -13.42 4.38
CA LEU A 176 -6.70 -13.16 3.02
C LEU A 176 -5.57 -14.10 2.61
N CYS A 177 -4.50 -14.14 3.39
CA CYS A 177 -3.34 -14.98 3.13
C CYS A 177 -3.70 -16.47 3.12
N GLU A 178 -4.46 -16.95 4.11
CA GLU A 178 -4.96 -18.33 4.16
C GLU A 178 -5.75 -18.70 2.92
N THR A 179 -6.51 -17.74 2.42
CA THR A 179 -7.37 -17.98 1.29
C THR A 179 -6.63 -17.92 -0.03
N ILE A 180 -5.61 -17.05 -0.13
CA ILE A 180 -4.62 -17.07 -1.22
C ILE A 180 -3.88 -18.42 -1.21
N ALA A 181 -3.42 -18.88 -0.05
CA ALA A 181 -2.73 -20.16 0.10
C ALA A 181 -3.62 -21.31 -0.37
N THR A 182 -4.88 -21.34 0.07
CA THR A 182 -5.86 -22.35 -0.31
C THR A 182 -6.17 -22.31 -1.81
N SER A 183 -6.29 -21.11 -2.40
CA SER A 183 -6.50 -20.93 -3.84
C SER A 183 -5.30 -21.40 -4.65
N ILE A 184 -4.09 -21.14 -4.18
CA ILE A 184 -2.86 -21.57 -4.84
C ILE A 184 -2.72 -23.09 -4.73
N SER A 185 -2.98 -23.66 -3.56
CA SER A 185 -2.98 -25.10 -3.31
C SER A 185 -4.04 -25.87 -4.11
N SER A 186 -5.24 -25.32 -4.27
CA SER A 186 -6.27 -25.94 -5.10
C SER A 186 -5.89 -25.88 -6.58
N GLN A 187 -5.34 -24.75 -7.04
CA GLN A 187 -4.88 -24.57 -8.41
C GLN A 187 -3.67 -25.45 -8.73
N SER A 188 -2.76 -25.68 -7.79
CA SER A 188 -1.59 -26.55 -7.97
C SER A 188 -1.94 -28.04 -8.03
N ARG A 189 -2.97 -28.47 -7.29
CA ARG A 189 -3.48 -29.86 -7.30
C ARG A 189 -4.32 -30.20 -8.53
N SER A 190 -4.84 -29.19 -9.22
CA SER A 190 -5.74 -29.37 -10.36
C SER A 190 -4.96 -29.78 -11.62
N LEU A 191 -4.85 -31.09 -11.82
CA LEU A 191 -4.18 -31.78 -12.95
C LEU A 191 -4.87 -31.54 -14.32
N GLY A 192 -5.11 -30.28 -14.74
CA GLY A 192 -5.60 -29.96 -16.09
C GLY A 192 -6.99 -29.32 -16.17
N ILE A 193 -7.69 -29.12 -15.06
CA ILE A 193 -9.01 -28.46 -15.03
C ILE A 193 -8.83 -27.05 -14.46
N GLU A 194 -9.24 -26.03 -15.21
CA GLU A 194 -9.31 -24.65 -14.69
C GLU A 194 -10.44 -24.57 -13.67
N ILE A 195 -10.13 -24.72 -12.38
CA ILE A 195 -11.08 -24.43 -11.32
C ILE A 195 -11.28 -22.90 -11.27
N PRO A 196 -12.52 -22.41 -11.08
CA PRO A 196 -12.74 -21.02 -10.74
C PRO A 196 -11.89 -20.67 -9.52
N VAL A 197 -11.05 -19.63 -9.64
CA VAL A 197 -10.39 -19.12 -8.44
C VAL A 197 -11.52 -18.58 -7.60
N SER A 198 -11.65 -19.08 -6.37
CA SER A 198 -12.63 -18.59 -5.41
C SER A 198 -11.93 -18.58 -4.08
N LEU A 199 -11.90 -17.43 -3.44
CA LEU A 199 -11.47 -17.39 -2.05
C LEU A 199 -12.53 -18.13 -1.20
N ASN A 200 -12.09 -18.99 -0.28
CA ASN A 200 -12.91 -19.72 0.68
C ASN A 200 -13.83 -18.75 1.45
N LYS A 201 -15.07 -18.69 0.99
CA LYS A 201 -16.09 -17.77 1.46
C LYS A 201 -16.45 -17.98 2.92
N GLU A 202 -16.37 -19.21 3.45
CA GLU A 202 -16.65 -19.51 4.86
C GLU A 202 -15.56 -18.98 5.79
N LEU A 203 -14.29 -19.01 5.37
CA LEU A 203 -13.20 -18.39 6.14
C LEU A 203 -13.35 -16.87 6.16
N LEU A 204 -13.70 -16.27 5.02
CA LEU A 204 -13.91 -14.83 4.87
C LEU A 204 -15.12 -14.32 5.67
N GLU A 205 -16.25 -15.04 5.64
CA GLU A 205 -17.48 -14.67 6.36
C GLU A 205 -17.32 -14.76 7.89
N ASN A 206 -16.49 -15.69 8.38
CA ASN A 206 -16.19 -15.82 9.82
C ASN A 206 -15.20 -14.76 10.34
N SER A 207 -14.46 -14.09 9.46
CA SER A 207 -13.42 -13.11 9.79
C SER A 207 -13.78 -11.65 9.44
N ALA A 208 -15.07 -11.33 9.31
CA ALA A 208 -15.59 -9.99 9.00
C ALA A 208 -15.15 -9.43 7.61
N ILE A 209 -15.05 -10.30 6.59
CA ILE A 209 -14.73 -9.89 5.22
C ILE A 209 -16.01 -9.97 4.37
N SER A 210 -16.41 -8.84 3.79
CA SER A 210 -17.58 -8.77 2.91
C SER A 210 -17.17 -8.89 1.44
N LEU A 211 -17.84 -9.80 0.72
CA LEU A 211 -17.85 -9.75 -0.74
C LEU A 211 -18.63 -8.50 -1.13
N ALA A 212 -17.94 -7.49 -1.66
CA ALA A 212 -18.56 -6.29 -2.20
C ALA A 212 -19.37 -6.67 -3.45
N LYS A 213 -20.64 -7.07 -3.24
CA LYS A 213 -21.67 -7.10 -4.27
C LYS A 213 -22.42 -5.79 -4.16
N ASN A 214 -21.92 -4.74 -4.82
CA ASN A 214 -22.65 -3.61 -5.40
C ASN A 214 -21.75 -2.37 -5.53
N THR A 215 -21.98 -1.62 -6.60
CA THR A 215 -21.12 -0.57 -7.17
C THR A 215 -21.46 0.84 -6.69
N GLU A 216 -22.21 0.99 -5.59
CA GLU A 216 -22.82 2.27 -5.23
C GLU A 216 -22.47 2.65 -3.80
N GLU A 217 -21.30 3.27 -3.62
CA GLU A 217 -20.95 4.19 -2.52
C GLU A 217 -19.47 4.60 -2.70
N LEU A 218 -19.16 5.39 -3.74
CA LEU A 218 -17.76 5.78 -4.02
C LEU A 218 -17.67 7.22 -4.53
N THR A 219 -17.61 8.17 -3.60
CA THR A 219 -16.91 9.43 -3.77
C THR A 219 -16.52 9.99 -2.41
N ALA A 220 -15.24 9.91 -2.07
CA ALA A 220 -14.54 10.99 -1.41
C ALA A 220 -13.04 10.78 -1.66
N LEU A 221 -12.35 11.85 -2.05
CA LEU A 221 -10.90 11.94 -2.01
C LEU A 221 -10.40 11.53 -0.62
N ASP A 222 -9.12 11.16 -0.54
CA ASP A 222 -8.38 10.79 0.67
C ASP A 222 -8.42 11.89 1.75
N GLU A 223 -9.58 12.05 2.40
CA GLU A 223 -9.85 13.02 3.47
C GLU A 223 -9.78 12.35 4.84
N ASN A 224 -9.51 11.05 4.91
CA ASN A 224 -9.52 10.30 6.17
C ASN A 224 -8.23 10.47 6.96
N TYR A 225 -7.10 10.64 6.28
CA TYR A 225 -5.81 10.84 6.93
C TYR A 225 -5.15 12.13 6.49
N ALA A 226 -4.70 12.94 7.44
CA ALA A 226 -3.72 13.97 7.17
C ALA A 226 -2.35 13.37 7.45
N ILE A 227 -1.53 13.20 6.41
CA ILE A 227 -0.17 12.68 6.53
C ILE A 227 0.79 13.80 6.18
N ILE A 228 1.87 13.94 6.96
CA ILE A 228 2.87 14.99 6.78
C ILE A 228 4.26 14.37 6.84
N ALA A 229 5.06 14.62 5.81
CA ALA A 229 6.44 14.18 5.75
C ALA A 229 7.37 15.18 6.46
N GLY A 230 8.12 14.69 7.44
CA GLY A 230 9.15 15.42 8.15
C GLY A 230 10.56 14.89 7.89
N LEU A 231 11.57 15.70 8.18
CA LEU A 231 12.98 15.31 8.09
C LEU A 231 13.64 15.39 9.46
N CYS A 232 14.27 14.30 9.90
CA CYS A 232 14.96 14.30 11.20
C CYS A 232 16.16 15.26 11.15
N ARG A 233 16.21 16.24 12.05
CA ARG A 233 17.31 17.21 12.10
C ARG A 233 18.66 16.57 12.38
N LYS A 234 18.70 15.58 13.29
CA LYS A 234 19.95 14.95 13.77
C LYS A 234 20.46 13.88 12.79
N VAL A 235 19.58 12.99 12.33
CA VAL A 235 19.96 11.82 11.51
C VAL A 235 19.77 12.07 10.01
N LYS A 236 19.01 13.11 9.63
CA LYS A 236 18.67 13.45 8.23
C LYS A 236 17.97 12.32 7.48
N LEU A 237 17.12 11.57 8.19
CA LEU A 237 16.22 10.57 7.63
C LEU A 237 14.77 11.07 7.66
N PRO A 238 13.97 10.76 6.62
CA PRO A 238 12.57 11.15 6.57
C PRO A 238 11.74 10.39 7.61
N TYR A 239 10.59 10.94 7.98
CA TYR A 239 9.57 10.28 8.79
C TYR A 239 8.19 10.81 8.40
N LEU A 240 7.15 10.01 8.66
CA LEU A 240 5.76 10.44 8.47
C LEU A 240 5.13 10.73 9.82
N MET A 241 4.29 11.74 9.86
CA MET A 241 3.35 11.97 10.96
C MET A 241 1.95 11.80 10.41
N LYS A 242 1.12 11.01 11.10
CA LYS A 242 -0.21 10.62 10.65
C LYS A 242 -1.26 11.11 11.64
N TRP A 243 -2.31 11.73 11.13
CA TRP A 243 -3.52 12.08 11.86
C TRP A 243 -4.74 11.45 11.18
N GLU A 244 -5.71 10.99 11.96
CA GLU A 244 -6.98 10.41 11.49
C GLU A 244 -8.11 11.42 11.65
N ARG A 245 -9.00 11.49 10.65
CA ARG A 245 -10.17 12.35 10.69
C ARG A 245 -11.09 11.95 11.83
N PHE A 246 -11.45 12.92 12.65
CA PHE A 246 -12.34 12.71 13.79
C PHE A 246 -13.79 13.08 13.42
N GLY A 247 -14.63 12.05 13.25
CA GLY A 247 -16.07 12.20 13.02
C GLY A 247 -16.46 12.74 11.64
N GLU A 248 -17.76 12.69 11.34
CA GLU A 248 -18.35 13.35 10.17
C GLU A 248 -18.65 14.81 10.49
N VAL A 249 -18.07 15.73 9.72
CA VAL A 249 -18.30 17.17 9.91
C VAL A 249 -19.50 17.60 9.09
N VAL A 250 -20.59 17.95 9.76
CA VAL A 250 -21.81 18.50 9.12
C VAL A 250 -21.64 19.99 8.82
N PHE A 251 -20.86 20.72 9.63
CA PHE A 251 -20.51 22.13 9.45
C PHE A 251 -19.12 22.41 10.07
N GLY A 252 -18.24 23.12 9.35
CA GLY A 252 -16.88 23.47 9.79
C GLY A 252 -15.76 22.79 8.97
N ASP A 253 -14.51 23.10 9.30
CA ASP A 253 -13.33 22.43 8.73
C ASP A 253 -13.15 21.04 9.36
N ALA A 254 -12.59 20.08 8.60
CA ALA A 254 -12.30 18.74 9.10
C ALA A 254 -11.27 18.77 10.25
N GLU A 255 -11.50 18.00 11.30
CA GLU A 255 -10.59 17.85 12.44
C GLU A 255 -9.85 16.51 12.34
N TYR A 256 -8.54 16.51 12.56
CA TYR A 256 -7.68 15.35 12.46
C TYR A 256 -6.92 15.13 13.77
N HIS A 257 -6.99 13.92 14.34
CA HIS A 257 -6.37 13.57 15.62
C HIS A 257 -5.09 12.76 15.41
N TYR A 258 -4.04 13.14 16.14
CA TYR A 258 -2.71 12.54 16.00
C TYR A 258 -2.71 11.05 16.35
N ILE A 259 -2.23 10.23 15.41
CA ILE A 259 -2.08 8.78 15.60
C ILE A 259 -0.64 8.47 16.03
N GLY A 260 0.34 9.04 15.33
CA GLY A 260 1.74 8.67 15.55
C GLY A 260 2.70 9.22 14.50
N ALA A 261 3.99 8.99 14.77
CA ALA A 261 5.09 9.30 13.87
C ALA A 261 5.87 8.02 13.54
N TYR A 262 6.14 7.81 12.27
CA TYR A 262 6.71 6.57 11.74
C TYR A 262 8.03 6.85 11.03
N PRO A 263 9.12 6.14 11.39
CA PRO A 263 10.41 6.34 10.75
C PRO A 263 10.39 5.82 9.31
N LEU A 264 11.01 6.57 8.40
CA LEU A 264 11.28 6.14 7.04
C LEU A 264 12.79 6.01 6.80
N GLU A 265 13.16 5.30 5.74
CA GLU A 265 14.54 5.21 5.27
C GLU A 265 14.77 6.11 4.05
N LYS A 266 16.02 6.10 3.58
CA LYS A 266 16.44 6.88 2.39
C LYS A 266 15.78 6.42 1.09
N ASP A 267 15.29 5.18 1.03
CA ASP A 267 14.62 4.63 -0.15
C ASP A 267 13.23 5.23 -0.38
N TYR A 268 12.67 5.99 0.57
CA TYR A 268 11.37 6.64 0.42
C TYR A 268 11.26 7.49 -0.86
N GLU A 269 12.33 8.21 -1.23
CA GLU A 269 12.33 9.04 -2.44
C GLU A 269 12.25 8.20 -3.73
N ASP A 270 12.82 6.99 -3.74
CA ASP A 270 12.83 6.10 -4.90
C ASP A 270 11.42 5.55 -5.21
N TRP A 271 10.56 5.49 -4.21
CA TRP A 271 9.17 5.00 -4.32
C TRP A 271 8.13 6.13 -4.39
N SER A 272 8.57 7.38 -4.24
CA SER A 272 7.71 8.54 -4.20
C SER A 272 7.43 9.11 -5.59
N ASP A 273 6.23 9.67 -5.76
CA ASP A 273 5.85 10.31 -7.01
C ASP A 273 6.55 11.68 -7.13
N PRO A 274 7.35 11.92 -8.19
CA PRO A 274 8.14 13.14 -8.35
C PRO A 274 7.31 14.36 -8.79
N ARG A 275 6.03 14.18 -9.17
CA ARG A 275 5.14 15.30 -9.55
C ARG A 275 4.97 16.26 -8.35
N PRO A 276 4.66 17.55 -8.56
CA PRO A 276 4.40 18.47 -7.45
C PRO A 276 3.08 18.15 -6.72
N ASN A 277 3.10 18.08 -5.39
CA ASN A 277 1.87 18.02 -4.58
C ASN A 277 1.46 19.43 -4.16
N ASN A 278 0.18 19.78 -4.37
CA ASN A 278 -0.40 21.04 -3.94
C ASN A 278 -1.48 20.86 -2.87
N GLN A 279 -1.63 19.65 -2.32
CA GLN A 279 -2.56 19.41 -1.23
C GLN A 279 -2.00 19.98 0.06
N THR A 280 -2.75 20.86 0.70
CA THR A 280 -2.41 21.45 2.00
C THR A 280 -3.46 21.11 3.06
N VAL A 281 -3.05 21.20 4.32
CA VAL A 281 -3.92 21.14 5.51
C VAL A 281 -3.57 22.31 6.41
N LYS A 282 -4.57 22.90 7.06
CA LYS A 282 -4.33 23.99 8.00
C LYS A 282 -3.80 23.44 9.32
N SER A 283 -2.91 24.18 9.97
CA SER A 283 -2.36 23.82 11.28
C SER A 283 -3.46 23.65 12.35
N SER A 284 -4.52 24.46 12.29
CA SER A 284 -5.67 24.41 13.21
C SER A 284 -6.49 23.11 13.11
N GLN A 285 -6.39 22.39 11.99
CA GLN A 285 -7.09 21.13 11.77
C GLN A 285 -6.36 19.93 12.40
N LEU A 286 -5.08 20.09 12.78
CA LEU A 286 -4.24 19.01 13.28
C LEU A 286 -4.17 19.06 14.81
N ILE A 287 -4.84 18.12 15.46
CA ILE A 287 -4.94 18.04 16.90
C ILE A 287 -3.91 17.06 17.45
N GLY A 288 -3.05 17.57 18.33
CA GLY A 288 -1.99 16.79 18.96
C GLY A 288 -0.73 16.68 18.09
N GLY A 289 0.26 15.97 18.62
CA GLY A 289 1.55 15.77 17.99
C GLY A 289 2.43 14.86 18.83
N GLY A 290 3.60 14.52 18.30
CA GLY A 290 4.53 13.66 19.00
C GLY A 290 5.98 13.98 18.70
N GLY A 291 6.87 13.13 19.23
CA GLY A 291 8.30 13.24 19.07
C GLY A 291 8.83 12.59 17.79
N CYS A 292 10.06 12.95 17.43
CA CYS A 292 10.74 12.41 16.26
C CYS A 292 11.06 10.92 16.47
N PRO A 293 10.64 10.02 15.55
CA PRO A 293 10.85 8.58 15.71
C PRO A 293 12.33 8.16 15.55
N HIS A 294 13.15 9.01 14.93
CA HIS A 294 14.57 8.71 14.69
C HIS A 294 15.48 9.11 15.84
N CYS A 295 15.27 10.29 16.42
CA CYS A 295 16.20 10.88 17.37
C CYS A 295 15.61 11.21 18.75
N GLY A 296 14.34 10.89 18.97
CA GLY A 296 13.66 11.09 20.25
C GLY A 296 13.43 12.55 20.63
N SER A 297 13.61 13.49 19.71
CA SER A 297 13.31 14.91 19.97
C SER A 297 11.82 15.06 20.29
N PRO A 298 11.42 15.81 21.34
CA PRO A 298 10.04 15.88 21.83
C PRO A 298 9.04 16.44 20.82
N PHE A 299 9.48 17.28 19.88
CA PHE A 299 8.62 17.88 18.87
C PHE A 299 9.06 17.42 17.48
N ALA A 300 8.20 16.67 16.79
CA ALA A 300 8.39 16.25 15.41
C ALA A 300 7.86 17.27 14.39
N PHE A 301 7.14 18.30 14.86
CA PHE A 301 6.42 19.22 14.00
C PHE A 301 6.94 20.65 14.20
N ALA A 302 7.86 21.07 13.33
CA ALA A 302 8.29 22.45 13.19
C ALA A 302 8.50 22.72 11.70
N MET A 303 8.01 23.86 11.20
CA MET A 303 8.04 24.18 9.78
C MET A 303 9.02 25.32 9.50
N CYS A 304 9.90 25.14 8.52
CA CYS A 304 10.72 26.21 7.97
C CYS A 304 9.95 26.99 6.90
N ASP A 305 10.31 28.26 6.66
CA ASP A 305 9.80 29.07 5.54
C ASP A 305 9.96 28.41 4.16
N CYS A 306 10.92 27.49 4.00
CA CYS A 306 11.06 26.70 2.77
C CYS A 306 10.00 25.58 2.62
N GLY A 307 9.06 25.47 3.55
CA GLY A 307 8.02 24.44 3.60
C GLY A 307 8.47 23.08 4.16
N GLN A 308 9.73 22.94 4.57
CA GLN A 308 10.21 21.70 5.18
C GLN A 308 9.75 21.58 6.62
N VAL A 309 9.08 20.48 6.95
CA VAL A 309 8.76 20.08 8.32
C VAL A 309 9.90 19.24 8.90
N PHE A 310 10.29 19.48 10.15
CA PHE A 310 11.39 18.77 10.82
C PHE A 310 11.26 18.81 12.35
N CYS A 311 12.09 18.02 13.02
CA CYS A 311 12.05 17.90 14.48
C CYS A 311 12.94 18.90 15.23
N ILE A 312 12.49 19.32 16.40
CA ILE A 312 13.19 20.25 17.30
C ILE A 312 13.18 19.74 18.76
N ASP A 313 14.19 20.14 19.53
CA ASP A 313 14.30 19.75 20.94
C ASP A 313 13.53 20.68 21.89
N GLY A 314 13.12 21.86 21.39
CA GLY A 314 12.44 22.90 22.13
C GLY A 314 12.47 24.23 21.37
N LEU A 315 12.00 25.29 22.02
CA LEU A 315 12.00 26.64 21.47
C LEU A 315 13.44 27.20 21.33
N GLY A 316 13.61 28.14 20.40
CA GLY A 316 14.87 28.81 20.10
C GLY A 316 15.31 28.69 18.65
N GLU A 317 16.58 29.00 18.41
CA GLU A 317 17.20 28.96 17.08
C GLU A 317 17.52 27.53 16.67
N VAL A 318 17.09 27.15 15.47
CA VAL A 318 17.33 25.83 14.90
C VAL A 318 17.60 25.95 13.40
N VAL A 319 18.61 25.23 12.92
CA VAL A 319 18.95 25.16 11.48
C VAL A 319 18.09 24.12 10.78
N CYS A 320 17.44 24.52 9.68
CA CYS A 320 16.66 23.61 8.83
C CYS A 320 17.55 22.53 8.19
N PRO A 321 17.22 21.23 8.31
CA PRO A 321 18.06 20.15 7.78
C PRO A 321 18.09 20.07 6.25
N LYS A 322 17.17 20.75 5.54
CA LYS A 322 17.06 20.73 4.08
C LYS A 322 17.71 21.95 3.42
N CYS A 323 17.27 23.17 3.76
CA CYS A 323 17.80 24.39 3.14
C CYS A 323 18.99 25.02 3.90
N GLY A 324 19.24 24.64 5.15
CA GLY A 324 20.32 25.20 5.98
C GLY A 324 20.03 26.59 6.56
N GLN A 325 18.81 27.11 6.41
CA GLN A 325 18.42 28.40 6.99
C GLN A 325 18.24 28.29 8.52
N GLU A 326 18.60 29.35 9.23
CA GLU A 326 18.33 29.52 10.66
C GLU A 326 16.87 29.95 10.87
N CYS A 327 16.12 29.16 11.64
CA CYS A 327 14.73 29.42 12.00
C CYS A 327 14.65 29.65 13.51
N PHE A 328 13.82 30.59 13.95
CA PHE A 328 13.53 30.79 15.37
C PHE A 328 12.11 30.29 15.69
N PHE A 329 12.00 29.35 16.62
CA PHE A 329 10.71 28.82 17.08
C PHE A 329 10.40 29.37 18.47
N GLY A 330 9.29 30.11 18.58
CA GLY A 330 8.77 30.67 19.83
C GLY A 330 7.31 30.31 20.05
N PHE A 331 6.76 30.71 21.19
CA PHE A 331 5.31 30.70 21.36
C PHE A 331 4.73 31.83 20.53
N ASP A 332 3.87 31.50 19.59
CA ASP A 332 3.06 32.50 18.91
C ASP A 332 1.90 32.91 19.81
N SER A 333 1.78 34.21 20.09
CA SER A 333 0.71 34.77 20.92
C SER A 333 -0.57 35.07 20.14
N GLU A 334 -0.49 35.13 18.80
CA GLU A 334 -1.63 35.46 17.94
C GLU A 334 -2.30 34.24 17.31
N GLY A 335 -1.64 33.07 17.33
CA GLY A 335 -2.23 31.81 16.88
C GLY A 335 -2.59 31.83 15.40
N GLU A 336 -1.71 32.40 14.57
CA GLU A 336 -1.95 32.47 13.14
C GLU A 336 -1.93 31.06 12.54
N ASP A 337 -2.99 30.74 11.82
CA ASP A 337 -3.13 29.46 11.14
C ASP A 337 -2.32 29.48 9.84
N PHE A 338 -1.53 28.45 9.60
CA PHE A 338 -0.71 28.32 8.39
C PHE A 338 -1.00 27.02 7.65
N GLU A 339 -0.80 27.07 6.33
CA GLU A 339 -0.98 25.92 5.45
C GLU A 339 0.27 25.03 5.44
N ILE A 340 0.05 23.72 5.52
CA ILE A 340 1.10 22.71 5.55
C ILE A 340 0.89 21.75 4.40
N ASN A 341 1.96 21.45 3.66
CA ASN A 341 1.90 20.47 2.58
C ASN A 341 1.63 19.07 3.13
N ARG A 342 0.58 18.43 2.62
CA ARG A 342 0.27 17.03 2.89
C ARG A 342 1.18 16.12 2.07
N ALA A 343 1.37 14.91 2.58
CA ALA A 343 1.75 13.75 1.81
C ALA A 343 0.68 13.42 0.74
N ARG A 344 1.04 12.62 -0.26
CA ARG A 344 0.20 12.42 -1.47
C ARG A 344 -0.75 11.23 -1.37
N GLY A 345 -0.44 10.28 -0.51
CA GLY A 345 -1.32 9.15 -0.23
C GLY A 345 -1.44 8.96 1.26
#